data_AF-A0A535B1F4-F1
#
_entry.id   AF-A0A535B1F4-F1
#
_cell.length_a   1.000
_cell.length_b   1.000
_cell.length_c   1.000
_cell.angle_alpha   90.00
_cell.angle_beta   90.00
_cell.angle_gamma   90.00
#
_symmetry.space_group_name_H-M   'P 1'
#
loop_
_entity.id
_entity.type
_entity.pdbx_description
1 polymer ?
#
loop_
_entity_poly.entity_id
_entity_poly.type
_entity_poly.pdbx_seq_one_letter_code
_entity_poly.pdbx_strand_id
1 'polypeptide(L)'
;VVGGDARIALNALELAAQTAPPDGDGVRRVTVERVEDALQHRAALYDRAGDWHYDIISAFIKSLRGSDPDAALYWLARMLEGGEDPLFVARRLVILASEDVGLADPQALQVAIAA
;
A
#
# COMPACT_ATOMS: atom_id res chain seq x y z
N VAL A 1 5.94 17.78 -12.80
CA VAL A 1 4.95 16.81 -12.29
C VAL A 1 5.58 15.44 -11.99
N VAL A 2 6.47 14.88 -12.82
CA VAL A 2 7.13 13.58 -12.55
C VAL A 2 8.63 13.64 -12.18
N GLY A 3 9.20 14.83 -12.01
CA GLY A 3 10.57 15.00 -11.49
C GLY A 3 11.71 14.35 -12.29
N GLY A 4 11.46 13.87 -13.52
CA GLY A 4 12.43 13.13 -14.33
C GLY A 4 12.40 11.60 -14.14
N ASP A 5 11.49 11.06 -13.31
CA ASP A 5 11.33 9.62 -13.14
C ASP A 5 10.40 9.03 -14.22
N ALA A 6 11.01 8.29 -15.15
CA ALA A 6 10.31 7.62 -16.25
C ALA A 6 9.31 6.56 -15.79
N ARG A 7 9.51 5.96 -14.61
CA ARG A 7 8.59 4.94 -14.06
C ARG A 7 7.29 5.57 -13.61
N ILE A 8 7.37 6.74 -12.97
CA ILE A 8 6.18 7.49 -12.55
C ILE A 8 5.39 7.93 -13.77
N ALA A 9 6.07 8.42 -14.80
CA ALA A 9 5.45 8.80 -16.06
C ALA A 9 4.73 7.62 -16.74
N LEU A 10 5.38 6.45 -16.78
CA LEU A 10 4.81 5.25 -17.41
C LEU A 10 3.58 4.74 -16.66
N ASN A 11 3.64 4.67 -15.32
CA ASN A 11 2.52 4.22 -14.51
C ASN A 11 1.30 5.15 -14.64
N ALA A 12 1.53 6.47 -14.70
CA ALA A 12 0.45 7.42 -14.89
C ALA A 12 -0.20 7.29 -16.27
N LEU A 13 0.61 7.07 -17.31
CA LEU A 13 0.12 6.83 -18.66
C LEU A 13 -0.72 5.53 -18.73
N GLU A 14 -0.24 4.47 -18.07
CA GLU A 14 -0.95 3.20 -17.99
C GLU A 14 -2.30 3.34 -17.28
N LEU A 15 -2.34 4.02 -16.13
CA LEU A 15 -3.58 4.29 -15.40
C LEU A 15 -4.56 5.13 -16.23
N ALA A 16 -4.07 6.16 -16.92
CA ALA A 16 -4.90 6.99 -17.82
C ALA A 16 -5.46 6.16 -18.99
N ALA A 17 -4.70 5.19 -19.51
CA ALA A 17 -5.17 4.31 -20.59
C ALA A 17 -6.24 3.31 -20.12
N GLN A 18 -6.11 2.77 -18.90
CA GLN A 18 -7.07 1.82 -18.33
C GLN A 18 -8.39 2.48 -17.95
N THR A 19 -8.33 3.72 -17.44
CA THR A 19 -9.50 4.46 -16.95
C THR A 19 -10.18 5.28 -18.04
N ALA A 20 -9.54 5.51 -19.19
CA ALA A 20 -10.13 6.21 -20.33
C ALA A 20 -11.37 5.47 -20.85
N PRO A 21 -12.57 6.09 -20.84
CA PRO A 21 -13.73 5.53 -21.52
C PRO A 21 -13.48 5.50 -23.03
N PRO A 22 -13.92 4.44 -23.72
CA PRO A 22 -13.90 4.40 -25.18
C PRO A 22 -14.83 5.48 -25.76
N ASP A 23 -14.44 6.06 -26.88
CA ASP A 23 -15.31 6.94 -27.68
C ASP A 23 -16.37 6.13 -28.47
N GLY A 24 -17.18 6.82 -29.27
CA GLY A 24 -18.25 6.19 -30.06
C GLY A 24 -17.76 5.12 -31.05
N ASP A 25 -16.46 5.13 -31.39
CA ASP A 25 -15.82 4.17 -32.29
C ASP A 25 -15.05 3.08 -31.51
N GLY A 26 -15.19 3.03 -30.18
CA GLY A 26 -14.51 2.08 -29.31
C GLY A 26 -13.06 2.44 -28.99
N VAL A 27 -12.58 3.61 -29.40
CA VAL A 27 -11.19 4.03 -29.25
C VAL A 27 -11.00 4.76 -27.92
N ARG A 28 -10.01 4.32 -27.13
CA ARG A 28 -9.63 5.01 -25.88
C ARG A 28 -8.61 6.08 -26.17
N ARG A 29 -9.02 7.35 -26.08
CA ARG A 29 -8.12 8.49 -26.25
C ARG A 29 -7.52 8.91 -24.91
N VAL A 30 -6.20 8.88 -24.83
CA VAL A 30 -5.44 9.37 -23.68
C VAL A 30 -4.97 10.79 -23.99
N THR A 31 -5.45 11.77 -23.21
CA THR A 31 -5.06 13.18 -23.34
C THR A 31 -4.11 13.58 -22.21
N VAL A 32 -3.43 14.71 -22.37
CA VAL A 32 -2.50 15.22 -21.35
C VAL A 32 -3.24 15.45 -20.03
N GLU A 33 -4.45 16.01 -20.08
CA GLU A 33 -5.28 16.29 -18.91
C GLU A 33 -5.63 15.01 -18.15
N ARG A 34 -5.88 13.89 -18.86
CA ARG A 34 -6.15 12.59 -18.23
C ARG A 34 -4.92 11.99 -17.57
N VAL A 35 -3.74 12.18 -18.16
CA VAL A 35 -2.48 11.77 -17.56
C VAL A 35 -2.18 12.62 -16.33
N GLU A 36 -2.49 13.92 -16.37
CA GLU A 36 -2.38 14.82 -15.21
C GLU A 36 -3.36 14.43 -14.10
N ASP A 37 -4.61 14.11 -14.41
CA ASP A 37 -5.57 13.57 -13.43
C ASP A 37 -5.06 12.26 -12.82
N ALA A 38 -4.55 11.33 -13.64
CA ALA A 38 -3.96 10.09 -13.15
C ALA A 38 -2.73 10.32 -12.26
N LEU A 39 -1.96 11.39 -12.51
CA LEU A 39 -0.85 11.82 -11.65
C LEU A 39 -1.34 12.43 -10.34
N GLN A 40 -2.42 13.22 -10.36
CA GLN A 40 -2.98 13.85 -9.15
C GLN A 40 -3.65 12.85 -8.20
N HIS A 41 -4.24 11.77 -8.74
CA HIS A 41 -4.82 10.69 -7.92
C HIS A 41 -3.75 9.88 -7.14
N ARG A 42 -2.46 10.09 -7.42
CA ARG A 42 -1.37 9.34 -6.81
C ARG A 42 -0.77 10.00 -5.57
N ALA A 43 -1.43 10.99 -4.98
CA ALA A 43 -1.07 11.52 -3.66
C ALA A 43 -1.45 10.56 -2.51
N ALA A 44 -1.33 9.23 -2.70
CA ALA A 44 -1.18 8.34 -1.57
C ALA A 44 0.27 8.48 -1.10
N LEU A 45 0.48 9.37 -0.11
CA LEU A 45 1.73 9.61 0.61
C LEU A 45 2.22 8.31 1.26
N TYR A 46 2.85 7.47 0.45
CA TYR A 46 3.63 6.35 0.90
C TYR A 46 4.94 6.40 0.13
N ASP A 47 5.93 7.04 0.75
CA ASP A 47 7.31 6.98 0.29
C ASP A 47 7.98 5.78 0.97
N ARG A 48 8.17 4.70 0.22
CA ARG A 48 8.88 3.50 0.66
C ARG A 48 10.32 3.78 1.10
N ALA A 49 10.92 4.88 0.63
CA ALA A 49 12.29 5.27 0.96
C ALA A 49 12.38 6.34 2.07
N GLY A 50 11.24 6.83 2.58
CA GLY A 50 11.16 7.91 3.56
C GLY A 50 10.75 7.45 4.96
N ASP A 51 10.71 8.41 5.89
CA ASP A 51 10.31 8.21 7.29
C ASP A 51 8.90 7.62 7.45
N TRP A 52 8.02 7.87 6.46
CA TRP A 52 6.65 7.35 6.42
C TRP A 52 6.57 5.83 6.43
N HIS A 53 7.52 5.13 5.83
CA HIS A 53 7.57 3.66 5.86
C HIS A 53 7.62 3.16 7.31
N TYR A 54 8.54 3.70 8.10
CA TYR A 54 8.74 3.32 9.49
C TYR A 54 7.59 3.79 10.39
N ASP A 55 7.07 4.98 10.18
CA ASP A 55 5.94 5.50 10.96
C ASP A 55 4.68 4.66 10.79
N ILE A 56 4.36 4.28 9.54
CA ILE A 56 3.15 3.51 9.23
C ILE A 56 3.26 2.08 9.78
N ILE A 57 4.38 1.39 9.55
CA ILE A 57 4.54 0.03 10.10
C ILE A 57 4.57 0.04 11.64
N SER A 58 5.12 1.10 12.24
CA SER A 58 5.11 1.26 13.69
C SER A 58 3.69 1.48 14.22
N ALA A 59 2.88 2.29 13.54
CA ALA A 59 1.48 2.49 13.88
C ALA A 59 0.69 1.18 13.76
N PHE A 60 0.88 0.42 12.67
CA PHE A 60 0.27 -0.89 12.47
C PHE A 60 0.55 -1.86 13.63
N ILE A 61 1.82 -2.03 14.02
CA ILE A 61 2.22 -2.94 15.10
C ILE A 61 1.72 -2.45 16.46
N LYS A 62 1.71 -1.13 16.71
CA LYS A 62 1.14 -0.56 17.93
C LYS A 62 -0.36 -0.76 18.01
N SER A 63 -1.10 -0.65 16.90
CA SER A 63 -2.54 -0.93 16.85
C SER A 63 -2.83 -2.39 17.20
N LEU A 64 -2.08 -3.33 16.64
CA LEU A 64 -2.21 -4.76 16.98
C LEU A 64 -1.93 -5.02 18.47
N ARG A 65 -0.83 -4.47 19.02
CA ARG A 65 -0.52 -4.56 20.46
C ARG A 65 -1.59 -3.93 21.33
N GLY A 66 -2.18 -2.82 20.86
CA GLY A 66 -3.29 -2.13 21.51
C GLY A 66 -4.64 -2.84 21.37
N SER A 67 -4.70 -3.97 20.67
CA SER A 67 -5.94 -4.71 20.38
C SER A 67 -7.00 -3.85 19.65
N ASP A 68 -6.55 -2.95 18.76
CA ASP A 68 -7.40 -2.12 17.90
C ASP A 68 -7.37 -2.66 16.46
N PRO A 69 -8.34 -3.53 16.08
CA PRO A 69 -8.35 -4.15 14.75
C PRO A 69 -8.71 -3.16 13.63
N ASP A 70 -9.54 -2.15 13.91
CA ASP A 70 -9.97 -1.17 12.91
C ASP A 70 -8.77 -0.30 12.50
N ALA A 71 -8.01 0.19 13.47
CA ALA A 71 -6.78 0.94 13.19
C ALA A 71 -5.72 0.07 12.51
N ALA A 72 -5.59 -1.20 12.91
CA ALA A 72 -4.66 -2.13 12.27
C ALA A 72 -5.00 -2.34 10.78
N LEU A 73 -6.28 -2.52 10.43
CA LEU A 73 -6.74 -2.63 9.05
C LEU A 73 -6.50 -1.35 8.26
N TYR A 74 -6.71 -0.19 8.87
CA TYR A 74 -6.43 1.10 8.24
C TYR A 74 -4.95 1.25 7.86
N TRP A 75 -4.03 0.97 8.77
CA TRP A 75 -2.59 1.07 8.49
C TRP A 75 -2.12 0.02 7.49
N LEU A 76 -2.70 -1.18 7.53
CA LEU A 76 -2.45 -2.21 6.53
C LEU A 76 -2.86 -1.74 5.13
N ALA A 77 -4.09 -1.24 4.97
CA ALA A 77 -4.59 -0.72 3.70
C ALA A 77 -3.68 0.40 3.16
N ARG A 78 -3.27 1.34 4.02
CA ARG A 78 -2.33 2.42 3.66
C ARG A 78 -0.99 1.89 3.14
N MET A 79 -0.44 0.84 3.76
CA MET A 79 0.80 0.21 3.29
C MET A 79 0.61 -0.47 1.94
N LEU A 80 -0.47 -1.24 1.77
CA LEU A 80 -0.75 -1.98 0.54
C LEU A 80 -1.03 -1.04 -0.65
N GLU A 81 -1.86 -0.02 -0.46
CA GLU A 81 -2.11 1.02 -1.47
C GLU A 81 -0.84 1.83 -1.78
N GLY A 82 0.03 1.99 -0.78
CA GLY A 82 1.34 2.60 -0.92
C GLY A 82 2.35 1.77 -1.72
N GLY A 83 2.07 0.49 -2.00
CA GLY A 83 2.99 -0.41 -2.68
C GLY A 83 4.11 -0.94 -1.79
N GLU A 84 3.87 -1.02 -0.47
CA GLU A 84 4.69 -1.80 0.44
C GLU A 84 4.76 -3.27 -0.04
N ASP A 85 5.90 -3.92 0.20
CA ASP A 85 6.02 -5.36 -0.03
C ASP A 85 5.16 -6.12 1.00
N PRO A 86 4.13 -6.89 0.59
CA PRO A 86 3.30 -7.65 1.55
C PRO A 86 4.13 -8.63 2.41
N LEU A 87 5.25 -9.15 1.88
CA LEU A 87 6.15 -10.00 2.65
C LEU A 87 6.86 -9.24 3.78
N PHE A 88 7.07 -7.93 3.64
CA PHE A 88 7.56 -7.10 4.74
C PHE A 88 6.55 -7.05 5.90
N VAL A 89 5.28 -6.84 5.60
CA VAL A 89 4.20 -6.86 6.60
C VAL A 89 4.09 -8.23 7.27
N ALA A 90 4.11 -9.31 6.48
CA ALA A 90 4.04 -10.68 6.99
C ALA A 90 5.19 -11.01 7.96
N ARG A 91 6.43 -10.61 7.64
CA ARG A 91 7.58 -10.77 8.56
C ARG A 91 7.35 -10.04 9.89
N ARG A 92 6.73 -8.86 9.87
CA ARG A 92 6.41 -8.10 11.08
C ARG A 92 5.31 -8.76 11.91
N LEU A 93 4.33 -9.40 11.26
CA LEU A 93 3.30 -10.21 11.94
C LEU A 93 3.88 -11.44 12.64
N VAL A 94 4.81 -12.15 11.99
CA VAL A 94 5.51 -13.29 12.60
C VAL A 94 6.27 -12.88 13.86
N ILE A 95 6.98 -11.74 13.81
CA ILE A 95 7.68 -11.18 14.98
C ILE A 95 6.67 -10.86 16.10
N LEU A 96 5.60 -10.12 15.78
CA LEU A 96 4.56 -9.75 16.74
C LEU A 96 3.90 -10.99 17.38
N ALA A 97 3.60 -12.03 16.60
CA ALA A 97 3.03 -13.27 17.13
C ALA A 97 3.99 -13.96 18.12
N SER A 98 5.30 -13.89 17.89
CA SER A 98 6.29 -14.48 18.79
C SER A 98 6.62 -13.61 20.02
N GLU A 99 6.61 -12.28 19.90
CA GLU A 99 7.04 -11.36 20.96
C GLU A 99 5.90 -10.84 21.83
N ASP A 100 4.82 -10.36 21.19
CA ASP A 100 3.73 -9.66 21.87
C ASP A 100 2.57 -10.59 22.26
N VAL A 101 2.28 -11.62 21.44
CA VAL A 101 1.30 -12.66 21.78
C VAL A 101 1.97 -13.79 22.56
N GLY A 102 3.07 -14.34 22.01
CA GLY A 102 3.92 -15.31 22.68
C GLY A 102 3.15 -16.54 23.18
N LEU A 103 3.41 -16.94 24.42
CA LEU A 103 2.78 -18.12 25.03
C LEU A 103 1.33 -17.89 25.49
N ALA A 104 0.82 -16.66 25.42
CA ALA A 104 -0.59 -16.41 25.74
C ALA A 104 -1.52 -17.08 24.72
N ASP A 105 -1.10 -17.12 23.45
CA ASP A 105 -1.72 -17.94 22.42
C ASP A 105 -0.66 -18.43 21.41
N PRO A 106 -0.09 -19.64 21.63
CA PRO A 106 0.91 -20.20 20.73
C PRO A 106 0.42 -20.45 19.30
N GLN A 107 -0.90 -20.49 19.06
CA GLN A 107 -1.45 -20.68 17.72
C GLN A 107 -1.29 -19.44 16.83
N ALA A 108 -1.13 -18.25 17.43
CA ALA A 108 -0.94 -17.01 16.68
C ALA A 108 0.27 -17.06 15.73
N LEU A 109 1.36 -17.72 16.12
CA LEU A 109 2.52 -17.91 15.25
C LEU A 109 2.20 -18.78 14.04
N GLN A 110 1.41 -19.85 14.22
CA GLN A 110 1.02 -20.72 13.11
C GLN A 110 0.11 -19.99 12.12
N VAL A 111 -0.82 -19.18 12.63
CA VAL A 111 -1.67 -18.30 11.80
C VAL A 111 -0.82 -17.32 11.00
N ALA A 112 0.16 -16.66 11.63
CA ALA A 112 1.04 -15.70 10.95
C ALA A 112 1.92 -16.35 9.86
N ILE A 113 2.31 -17.61 10.03
CA ILE A 113 3.10 -18.36 9.04
C ILE A 113 2.24 -18.86 7.86
N ALA A 114 0.96 -19.13 8.10
CA ALA A 114 0.04 -19.63 7.07
C ALA A 114 -0.57 -18.53 6.19
N ALA A 115 -0.44 -17.26 6.60
CA ALA A 115 -1.02 -16.09 5.97
C ALA A 115 -0.32 -15.69 4.65
#